data_AF-A0A7U9N1L0-F1
#
_entry.id   AF-A0A7U9N1L0-F1
#
_cell.length_a   1.000
_cell.length_b   1.000
_cell.length_c   1.000
_cell.angle_alpha   90.00
_cell.angle_beta   90.00
_cell.angle_gamma   90.00
#
_symmetry.space_group_name_H-M   'P 1'
#
loop_
_entity.id
_entity.type
_entity.pdbx_description
1 polymer ?
#
loop_
_entity_poly.entity_id
_entity_poly.type
_entity_poly.pdbx_seq_one_letter_code
_entity_poly.pdbx_strand_id
1 'polypeptide(L)'
;MAACRIVNQGMLEAIDSIKQCCASYEEAGQTLISSLTSAIGEMEGAAKDAFQTLIDNDIRQFVETDLPKAIEGMYTLLEENRRNFEEVDQKIADSISGS
;
A
#
# COMPACT_ATOMS: atom_id res chain seq x y z
N MET A 1 19.43 11.10 -21.75
CA MET A 1 19.32 11.58 -20.35
C MET A 1 18.02 12.31 -20.01
N ALA A 2 17.40 13.14 -20.87
CA ALA A 2 16.13 13.82 -20.50
C ALA A 2 14.93 12.87 -20.31
N ALA A 3 14.83 11.80 -21.12
CA ALA A 3 13.73 10.84 -21.03
C ALA A 3 13.75 10.01 -19.72
N CYS A 4 14.93 9.63 -19.22
CA CYS A 4 15.05 8.89 -17.96
C CYS A 4 14.58 9.73 -16.76
N ARG A 5 14.97 11.02 -16.70
CA ARG A 5 14.50 11.94 -15.65
C ARG A 5 12.98 12.15 -15.65
N ILE A 6 12.36 12.30 -16.83
CA ILE A 6 10.91 12.49 -16.94
C ILE A 6 10.15 11.23 -16.50
N VAL A 7 10.62 10.05 -16.89
CA VAL A 7 10.01 8.77 -16.49
C VAL A 7 10.18 8.52 -14.99
N ASN A 8 11.32 8.89 -14.39
CA ASN A 8 11.54 8.78 -12.95
C ASN A 8 10.60 9.69 -12.14
N GLN A 9 10.38 10.92 -12.61
CA GLN A 9 9.44 11.83 -11.97
C GLN A 9 8.00 11.26 -12.01
N GLY A 10 7.56 10.74 -13.17
CA GLY A 10 6.26 10.09 -13.27
C GLY A 10 6.12 8.85 -12.38
N MET A 11 7.23 8.12 -12.13
CA MET A 11 7.22 6.99 -11.21
C MET A 11 7.10 7.42 -9.75
N LEU A 12 7.77 8.51 -9.34
CA LEU A 12 7.63 9.07 -8.01
C LEU A 12 6.18 9.53 -7.75
N GLU A 13 5.56 10.22 -8.71
CA GLU A 13 4.17 10.65 -8.62
C GLU A 13 3.20 9.47 -8.50
N ALA A 14 3.44 8.38 -9.23
CA ALA A 14 2.65 7.16 -9.13
C ALA A 14 2.82 6.47 -7.76
N ILE A 15 4.06 6.38 -7.25
CA ILE A 15 4.36 5.85 -5.90
C ILE A 15 3.63 6.66 -4.83
N ASP A 16 3.65 7.99 -4.91
CA ASP A 16 2.95 8.85 -3.97
C ASP A 16 1.42 8.67 -4.06
N SER A 17 0.89 8.53 -5.27
CA SER A 17 -0.54 8.24 -5.48
C SER A 17 -0.96 6.89 -4.85
N ILE A 18 -0.10 5.87 -4.97
CA ILE A 18 -0.32 4.56 -4.33
C ILE A 18 -0.32 4.70 -2.80
N LYS A 19 0.64 5.46 -2.23
CA LYS A 19 0.70 5.70 -0.78
C LYS A 19 -0.55 6.43 -0.27
N GLN A 20 -1.05 7.42 -1.01
CA GLN A 20 -2.31 8.10 -0.68
C GLN A 20 -3.52 7.16 -0.74
N CYS A 21 -3.53 6.26 -1.73
CA CYS A 21 -4.57 5.24 -1.83
C CYS A 21 -4.55 4.28 -0.63
N CYS A 22 -3.36 3.88 -0.15
CA CYS A 22 -3.20 3.09 1.07
C CYS A 22 -3.85 3.76 2.28
N ALA A 23 -3.55 5.04 2.52
CA ALA A 23 -4.14 5.80 3.62
C ALA A 23 -5.68 5.88 3.52
N SER A 24 -6.20 6.04 2.30
CA SER A 24 -7.65 6.05 2.05
C SER A 24 -8.30 4.69 2.38
N TYR A 25 -7.62 3.59 2.05
CA TYR A 25 -8.09 2.24 2.40
C TYR A 25 -8.05 1.98 3.91
N GLU A 26 -7.02 2.44 4.60
CA GLU A 26 -6.94 2.34 6.07
C GLU A 26 -8.10 3.09 6.74
N GLU A 27 -8.38 4.32 6.32
CA GLU A 27 -9.51 5.11 6.84
C GLU A 27 -10.86 4.44 6.57
N ALA A 28 -11.08 3.97 5.34
CA ALA A 28 -12.30 3.25 4.97
C ALA A 28 -12.46 1.95 5.76
N GLY A 29 -11.37 1.23 6.00
CA GLY A 29 -11.36 0.01 6.78
C GLY A 29 -11.64 0.25 8.27
N GLN A 30 -11.07 1.29 8.88
CA GLN A 30 -11.40 1.68 10.25
C GLN A 30 -12.88 2.07 10.39
N THR A 31 -13.42 2.74 9.38
CA THR A 31 -14.86 3.07 9.31
C THR A 31 -15.72 1.81 9.20
N LEU A 32 -15.30 0.83 8.39
CA LEU A 32 -15.97 -0.46 8.26
C LEU A 32 -16.00 -1.20 9.61
N ILE A 33 -14.86 -1.36 10.27
CA ILE A 33 -14.75 -2.02 11.58
C ILE A 33 -15.68 -1.34 12.58
N SER A 34 -15.60 -0.01 12.70
CA SER A 34 -16.42 0.78 13.63
C SER A 34 -17.92 0.62 13.35
N SER A 35 -18.30 0.62 12.08
CA SER A 35 -19.72 0.47 11.66
C SER A 35 -20.24 -0.92 11.97
N LEU A 36 -19.45 -1.97 11.71
CA LEU A 36 -19.83 -3.35 11.99
C LEU A 36 -19.93 -3.62 13.49
N THR A 37 -18.95 -3.18 14.29
CA THR A 37 -18.99 -3.30 15.74
C THR A 37 -20.20 -2.58 16.34
N SER A 38 -20.55 -1.40 15.80
CA SER A 38 -21.73 -0.65 16.23
C SER A 38 -23.03 -1.37 15.86
N ALA A 39 -23.13 -1.92 14.64
CA ALA A 39 -24.30 -2.63 14.16
C ALA A 39 -24.62 -3.89 14.98
N ILE A 40 -23.59 -4.58 15.50
CA ILE A 40 -23.78 -5.76 16.35
C ILE A 40 -23.85 -5.42 17.85
N GLY A 41 -23.71 -4.15 18.23
CA GLY A 41 -23.61 -3.72 19.62
C GLY A 41 -24.82 -4.13 20.47
N GLU A 42 -26.02 -4.00 19.91
CA GLU A 42 -27.30 -4.36 20.54
C GLU A 42 -27.68 -5.84 20.36
N MET A 43 -26.92 -6.61 19.56
CA MET A 43 -27.17 -8.04 19.41
C MET A 43 -26.74 -8.81 20.67
N GLU A 44 -27.39 -9.94 20.93
CA GLU A 44 -27.07 -10.84 22.03
C GLU A 44 -27.00 -12.30 21.56
N GLY A 45 -26.23 -13.12 22.29
CA GLY A 45 -26.09 -14.56 22.05
C GLY A 45 -25.07 -14.93 20.97
N ALA A 46 -25.04 -16.22 20.63
CA ALA A 46 -24.00 -16.84 19.81
C ALA A 46 -23.81 -16.19 18.41
N ALA A 47 -24.86 -15.56 17.87
CA ALA A 47 -24.75 -14.82 16.61
C ALA A 47 -23.86 -13.58 16.76
N LYS A 48 -24.01 -12.82 17.86
CA LYS A 48 -23.14 -11.69 18.17
C LYS A 48 -21.70 -12.16 18.30
N ASP A 49 -21.46 -13.23 19.06
CA ASP A 49 -20.11 -13.75 19.30
C ASP A 49 -19.43 -14.19 18.00
N ALA A 50 -20.17 -14.82 17.09
CA ALA A 50 -19.68 -15.19 15.77
C ALA A 50 -19.32 -13.96 14.92
N PHE A 51 -20.17 -12.93 14.90
CA PHE A 51 -19.87 -11.69 14.18
C PHE A 51 -18.70 -10.92 14.79
N GLN A 52 -18.63 -10.86 16.12
CA GLN A 52 -17.52 -10.24 16.85
C GLN A 52 -16.20 -10.94 16.49
N THR A 53 -16.19 -12.27 16.48
CA THR A 53 -15.03 -13.09 16.08
C THR A 53 -14.61 -12.82 14.63
N LEU A 54 -15.56 -12.70 13.71
CA LEU A 54 -15.29 -12.35 12.30
C LEU A 54 -14.66 -10.95 12.17
N ILE A 55 -15.19 -9.97 12.91
CA ILE A 55 -14.68 -8.59 12.90
C ILE A 55 -13.27 -8.52 13.47
N ASP A 56 -13.06 -9.11 14.65
CA ASP A 56 -11.83 -8.98 15.42
C ASP A 56 -10.66 -9.77 14.81
N ASN A 57 -10.95 -10.84 14.05
CA ASN A 57 -9.93 -11.63 13.36
C ASN A 57 -9.84 -11.23 11.89
N ASP A 58 -10.75 -11.74 11.05
CA ASP A 58 -10.58 -11.68 9.60
C ASP A 58 -10.63 -10.26 9.05
N ILE A 59 -11.64 -9.47 9.48
CA ILE A 59 -11.82 -8.11 8.95
C ILE A 59 -10.71 -7.19 9.45
N ARG A 60 -10.42 -7.24 10.75
CA ARG A 60 -9.35 -6.43 11.36
C ARG A 60 -7.99 -6.79 10.78
N GLN A 61 -7.67 -8.08 10.62
CA GLN A 61 -6.41 -8.51 10.01
C GLN A 61 -6.30 -8.03 8.56
N PHE A 62 -7.36 -8.19 7.77
CA PHE A 62 -7.34 -7.75 6.37
C PHE A 62 -7.11 -6.23 6.25
N VAL A 63 -7.85 -5.44 7.03
CA VAL A 63 -7.82 -3.98 6.99
C VAL A 63 -6.53 -3.40 7.56
N GLU A 64 -6.10 -3.87 8.73
CA GLU A 64 -5.00 -3.25 9.46
C GLU A 64 -3.63 -3.83 9.10
N THR A 65 -3.60 -5.02 8.48
CA THR A 65 -2.36 -5.74 8.21
C THR A 65 -2.20 -6.15 6.76
N ASP A 66 -3.10 -7.00 6.24
CA ASP A 66 -2.83 -7.69 4.96
C ASP A 66 -2.85 -6.72 3.78
N LEU A 67 -3.88 -5.86 3.69
CA LEU A 67 -3.99 -4.89 2.61
C LEU A 67 -2.90 -3.80 2.69
N PRO A 68 -2.66 -3.13 3.85
CA PRO A 68 -1.57 -2.16 3.96
C PRO A 68 -0.20 -2.74 3.60
N LYS A 69 0.14 -3.95 4.09
CA LYS A 69 1.41 -4.62 3.77
C LYS A 69 1.54 -4.97 2.30
N ALA A 70 0.45 -5.39 1.65
CA ALA A 70 0.46 -5.67 0.22
C ALA A 70 0.75 -4.40 -0.60
N ILE A 71 0.12 -3.28 -0.24
CA ILE A 71 0.35 -1.98 -0.89
C ILE A 71 1.76 -1.47 -0.60
N GLU A 72 2.26 -1.64 0.62
CA GLU A 72 3.64 -1.34 1.00
C GLU A 72 4.66 -2.12 0.18
N GLY A 73 4.47 -3.43 0.07
CA GLY A 73 5.30 -4.27 -0.78
C GLY A 73 5.30 -3.79 -2.23
N MET A 74 4.14 -3.41 -2.76
CA MET A 74 4.02 -2.91 -4.13
C MET A 74 4.79 -1.61 -4.34
N TYR A 75 4.59 -0.58 -3.52
CA TYR A 75 5.31 0.68 -3.73
C TYR A 75 6.82 0.54 -3.48
N THR A 76 7.22 -0.34 -2.56
CA THR A 76 8.65 -0.64 -2.29
C THR A 76 9.30 -1.27 -3.51
N LEU A 77 8.65 -2.25 -4.14
CA LEU A 77 9.14 -2.88 -5.37
C LEU A 77 9.29 -1.87 -6.51
N LEU A 78 8.32 -0.96 -6.66
CA LEU A 78 8.38 0.10 -7.68
C LEU A 78 9.51 1.09 -7.41
N GLU A 79 9.72 1.48 -6.16
CA GLU A 79 10.81 2.37 -5.76
C GLU A 79 12.18 1.75 -6.03
N GLU A 80 12.37 0.49 -5.64
CA GLU A 80 13.62 -0.24 -5.90
C GLU A 80 13.84 -0.49 -7.39
N ASN A 81 12.78 -0.77 -8.16
CA ASN A 81 12.87 -0.89 -9.60
C ASN A 81 13.34 0.43 -10.25
N ARG A 82 12.77 1.57 -9.84
CA ARG A 82 13.18 2.91 -10.27
C ARG A 82 14.65 3.18 -9.96
N ARG A 83 15.10 2.87 -8.74
CA ARG A 83 16.51 3.04 -8.32
C ARG A 83 17.46 2.19 -9.16
N ASN A 84 17.10 0.94 -9.42
CA ASN A 84 17.89 0.06 -10.29
C ASN A 84 18.02 0.63 -11.72
N PHE A 85 16.95 1.21 -12.27
CA PHE A 85 17.02 1.85 -13.58
C PHE A 85 17.94 3.08 -13.59
N GLU A 86 17.90 3.92 -12.56
CA GLU A 86 18.83 5.06 -12.44
C GLU A 86 20.28 4.61 -12.32
N GLU A 87 20.55 3.58 -11.52
CA GLU A 87 21.90 3.06 -11.34
C GLU A 87 22.46 2.46 -12.64
N VAL A 88 21.63 1.74 -13.40
CA VAL A 88 22.01 1.18 -14.70
C VAL A 88 22.26 2.28 -15.73
N ASP A 89 21.41 3.31 -15.82
CA ASP A 89 21.63 4.45 -16.72
C ASP A 89 22.96 5.15 -16.41
N GLN A 90 23.25 5.39 -15.12
CA GLN A 90 24.51 6.00 -14.69
C GLN A 90 25.72 5.13 -15.06
N LYS A 91 25.66 3.81 -14.79
CA LYS A 91 26.75 2.87 -15.16
C LYS A 91 27.02 2.86 -16.67
N ILE A 92 25.97 2.92 -17.49
CA ILE A 92 26.11 3.01 -18.95
C ILE A 92 26.76 4.33 -19.34
N ALA A 93 26.33 5.45 -18.73
CA ALA A 93 26.91 6.76 -18.98
C ALA A 93 28.41 6.79 -18.65
N ASP A 94 28.79 6.30 -17.46
CA ASP A 94 30.19 6.22 -16.99
C ASP A 94 31.05 5.35 -17.94
N SER A 95 30.51 4.19 -18.33
CA SER A 95 31.17 3.27 -19.28
C SER A 95 31.42 3.90 -20.66
N ILE A 96 30.52 4.77 -21.12
CA ILE A 96 30.66 5.48 -22.41
C ILE A 96 31.60 6.68 -22.27
N SER A 97 31.56 7.41 -21.15
CA SER A 97 32.43 8.56 -20.92
C SER A 97 33.88 8.17 -20.60
N GLY A 98 34.16 6.87 -20.47
CA GLY A 98 35.48 6.35 -20.12
C GLY A 98 35.93 6.78 -18.73
N SER A 99 34.97 7.03 -17.83
CA SER A 99 35.13 7.53 -16.46
C SER A 99 34.89 6.42 -15.46
#